data_AF-A0A926KT74-F1
#
_entry.id   AF-A0A926KT74-F1
#
_cell.length_a   1.000
_cell.length_b   1.000
_cell.length_c   1.000
_cell.angle_alpha   90.00
_cell.angle_beta   90.00
_cell.angle_gamma   90.00
#
_symmetry.space_group_name_H-M   'P 1'
#
loop_
_entity.id
_entity.type
_entity.pdbx_description
1 polymer ?
#
loop_
_entity_poly.entity_id
_entity_poly.type
_entity_poly.pdbx_seq_one_letter_code
_entity_poly.pdbx_strand_id
1 'polypeptide(L)'
;MLETADFTAAKALHTKLATMQADGYVLSRVKQGRTVYQVFYGSFPTKEAAEGAKLQALKDSTIAALTKSALPVLTGPLHWSAGIYATEAAAIQQVGVYGQAGLNADVVLQEDASGNLVYGVWVGSEATAEQLGVVKEQALKAAPNVPLQSANVQASYLLRRADVTASSNGTVSVPHFAGGIAAQKTWIHPKGVGITVKERAERSYRGDMEVSAFHDKLALINELPLEQYLYAVVGSELNSGWPAEALKAQVVAARTYALKQGNKYEIAQVTDSTMDQAYYGMQREFAAGIQAVEATRSEVLTDKNGLITPVFSSNAGGMTADPSEVWGNPAAYLRSVPSPDDGAEKGKATWYRVQLDDGRAAYVHSMYLKDTGAKNKEGAAYYEATETGVNVRLAPYVDNSANPSIYQLTVKERVVILGQEKESNAFSWVRGPYSADEIKSKLAAAGVAISGDLHSLEISKRGPSGRVTELKANGSVVKVQYPDALRSVLGGLPSTRFEIEQAGSYTGSTPKAAGLAIAGAGGTGGSNDTSDSVYVLSGGQSQPVAIKKTDVTSLGSSGSSSSNAGPQAPSTGAVQGKQFIFRGTGFGHGLGMSQWGARGYAELGYNYQKILQTYYAGVNITKE
;
A
#
# COMPACT_ATOMS: atom_id res chain seq x y z
N MET A 1 -35.17 -16.51 -7.76
CA MET A 1 -34.59 -17.26 -6.64
C MET A 1 -34.99 -18.72 -6.75
N LEU A 2 -34.05 -19.65 -6.59
CA LEU A 2 -34.32 -21.10 -6.52
C LEU A 2 -33.91 -21.61 -5.13
N GLU A 3 -34.72 -22.46 -4.51
CA GLU A 3 -34.43 -23.05 -3.21
C GLU A 3 -34.09 -24.55 -3.34
N THR A 4 -33.08 -25.01 -2.62
CA THR A 4 -32.65 -26.42 -2.56
C THR A 4 -32.05 -26.76 -1.20
N ALA A 5 -32.18 -28.02 -0.75
CA ALA A 5 -31.50 -28.51 0.45
C ALA A 5 -30.06 -28.98 0.19
N ASP A 6 -29.65 -29.07 -1.08
CA ASP A 6 -28.32 -29.53 -1.50
C ASP A 6 -27.41 -28.33 -1.81
N PHE A 7 -26.42 -28.11 -0.95
CA PHE A 7 -25.43 -27.04 -1.11
C PHE A 7 -24.60 -27.21 -2.38
N THR A 8 -24.23 -28.43 -2.75
CA THR A 8 -23.42 -28.71 -3.94
C THR A 8 -24.18 -28.29 -5.19
N ALA A 9 -25.47 -28.63 -5.25
CA ALA A 9 -26.35 -28.18 -6.33
C ALA A 9 -26.51 -26.65 -6.33
N ALA A 10 -26.71 -26.02 -5.16
CA ALA A 10 -26.84 -24.57 -5.04
C ALA A 10 -25.58 -23.84 -5.55
N LYS A 11 -24.40 -24.31 -5.16
CA LYS A 11 -23.11 -23.75 -5.56
C LYS A 11 -22.84 -23.93 -7.05
N ALA A 12 -23.12 -25.11 -7.59
CA ALA A 12 -22.98 -25.38 -9.02
C ALA A 12 -23.90 -24.45 -9.85
N LEU A 13 -25.14 -24.27 -9.40
CA LEU A 13 -26.09 -23.36 -10.04
C LEU A 13 -25.60 -21.90 -9.97
N HIS A 14 -25.19 -21.42 -8.80
CA HIS A 14 -24.66 -20.07 -8.66
C HIS A 14 -23.43 -19.83 -9.54
N THR A 15 -22.48 -20.76 -9.56
CA THR A 15 -21.26 -20.66 -10.38
C THR A 15 -21.59 -20.53 -11.87
N LYS A 16 -22.58 -21.29 -12.34
CA LYS A 16 -23.04 -21.22 -13.72
C LYS A 16 -23.82 -19.93 -14.02
N LEU A 17 -24.69 -19.49 -13.11
CA LEU A 17 -25.41 -18.23 -13.26
C LEU A 17 -24.45 -17.02 -13.28
N ALA A 18 -23.37 -17.08 -12.51
CA ALA A 18 -22.34 -16.03 -12.45
C ALA A 18 -21.64 -15.79 -13.80
N THR A 19 -21.65 -16.77 -14.73
CA THR A 19 -21.13 -16.57 -16.09
C THR A 19 -22.05 -15.72 -16.97
N MET A 20 -23.31 -15.57 -16.58
CA MET A 20 -24.33 -14.78 -17.28
C MET A 20 -24.55 -13.42 -16.60
N GLN A 21 -24.54 -13.41 -15.27
CA GLN A 21 -24.80 -12.24 -14.45
C GLN A 21 -24.06 -12.35 -13.12
N ALA A 22 -23.20 -11.37 -12.83
CA ALA A 22 -22.20 -11.48 -11.78
C ALA A 22 -22.69 -11.13 -10.36
N ASP A 23 -23.85 -10.48 -10.21
CA ASP A 23 -24.39 -10.01 -8.93
C ASP A 23 -25.30 -11.04 -8.22
N GLY A 24 -25.32 -12.29 -8.68
CA GLY A 24 -25.99 -13.38 -7.98
C GLY A 24 -25.29 -13.78 -6.68
N TYR A 25 -26.03 -14.41 -5.76
CA TYR A 25 -25.52 -14.84 -4.46
C TYR A 25 -26.31 -16.05 -3.92
N VAL A 26 -25.78 -16.72 -2.91
CA VAL A 26 -26.42 -17.86 -2.24
C VAL A 26 -26.62 -17.56 -0.77
N LEU A 27 -27.89 -17.61 -0.32
CA LEU A 27 -28.23 -17.47 1.09
C LEU A 27 -28.55 -18.83 1.72
N SER A 28 -28.16 -19.02 2.97
CA SER A 28 -28.60 -20.13 3.80
C SER A 28 -29.73 -19.70 4.74
N ARG A 29 -30.72 -20.58 4.93
CA ARG A 29 -31.84 -20.37 5.85
C ARG A 29 -32.22 -21.68 6.53
N VAL A 30 -32.84 -21.61 7.70
CA VAL A 30 -33.48 -22.77 8.33
C VAL A 30 -34.97 -22.68 8.11
N LYS A 31 -35.54 -23.66 7.39
CA LYS A 31 -36.97 -23.81 7.16
C LYS A 31 -37.44 -25.18 7.59
N GLN A 32 -38.53 -25.24 8.37
CA GLN A 32 -39.11 -26.50 8.87
C GLN A 32 -38.04 -27.43 9.50
N GLY A 33 -37.12 -26.84 10.28
CA GLY A 33 -36.02 -27.55 10.95
C GLY A 33 -34.88 -28.03 10.04
N ARG A 34 -34.87 -27.67 8.75
CA ARG A 34 -33.83 -28.06 7.79
C ARG A 34 -33.13 -26.84 7.20
N THR A 35 -31.83 -26.98 6.94
CA THR A 35 -31.09 -25.95 6.19
C THR A 35 -31.47 -26.03 4.72
N VAL A 36 -31.82 -24.88 4.16
CA VAL A 36 -32.09 -24.67 2.74
C VAL A 36 -31.20 -23.57 2.20
N TYR A 37 -30.86 -23.67 0.93
CA TYR A 37 -30.03 -22.74 0.20
C TYR A 37 -30.85 -22.07 -0.90
N GLN A 38 -30.88 -20.74 -0.87
CA GLN A 38 -31.58 -19.91 -1.83
C GLN A 38 -30.58 -19.28 -2.78
N VAL A 39 -30.61 -19.70 -4.04
CA VAL A 39 -29.77 -19.16 -5.12
C VAL A 39 -30.49 -17.99 -5.78
N PHE A 40 -29.90 -16.80 -5.68
CA PHE A 40 -30.35 -15.58 -6.33
C PHE A 40 -29.57 -15.38 -7.62
N TYR A 41 -30.30 -15.13 -8.71
CA TYR A 41 -29.67 -14.92 -10.02
C TYR A 41 -29.01 -13.54 -10.12
N GLY A 42 -29.67 -12.53 -9.56
CA GLY A 42 -29.20 -11.15 -9.51
C GLY A 42 -30.36 -10.20 -9.24
N SER A 43 -30.07 -8.91 -9.24
CA SER A 43 -31.04 -7.83 -9.07
C SER A 43 -31.47 -7.27 -10.43
N PHE A 44 -32.72 -6.85 -10.54
CA PHE A 44 -33.29 -6.31 -11.77
C PHE A 44 -34.17 -5.09 -11.48
N PRO A 45 -34.16 -4.07 -12.36
CA PRO A 45 -34.89 -2.82 -12.13
C PRO A 45 -36.41 -2.98 -12.25
N THR A 46 -36.87 -3.97 -13.02
CA THR A 46 -38.30 -4.25 -13.21
C THR A 46 -38.60 -5.75 -13.14
N LYS A 47 -39.86 -6.06 -12.85
CA LYS A 47 -40.39 -7.42 -12.87
C LYS A 47 -40.21 -8.08 -14.24
N GLU A 48 -40.46 -7.33 -15.31
CA GLU A 48 -40.39 -7.81 -16.69
C GLU A 48 -38.94 -8.15 -17.08
N ALA A 49 -37.98 -7.34 -16.64
CA ALA A 49 -36.55 -7.62 -16.84
C ALA A 49 -36.12 -8.90 -16.11
N ALA A 50 -36.56 -9.07 -14.85
CA ALA A 50 -36.27 -10.27 -14.07
C ALA A 50 -36.88 -11.53 -14.72
N GLU A 51 -38.13 -11.44 -15.19
CA GLU A 51 -38.82 -12.54 -15.88
C GLU A 51 -38.14 -12.90 -17.20
N GLY A 52 -37.75 -11.92 -18.00
CA GLY A 52 -37.00 -12.12 -19.24
C GLY A 52 -35.64 -12.80 -18.99
N ALA A 53 -34.90 -12.32 -17.99
CA ALA A 53 -33.62 -12.90 -17.59
C ALA A 53 -33.77 -14.34 -17.08
N LYS A 54 -34.81 -14.63 -16.29
CA LYS A 54 -35.17 -15.98 -15.83
C LYS A 54 -35.41 -16.91 -17.02
N LEU A 55 -36.26 -16.52 -17.96
CA LEU A 55 -36.57 -17.32 -19.15
C LEU A 55 -35.33 -17.58 -20.00
N GLN A 56 -34.45 -16.59 -20.14
CA GLN A 56 -33.21 -16.74 -20.89
C GLN A 56 -32.23 -17.70 -20.19
N ALA A 57 -32.08 -17.60 -18.87
CA ALA A 57 -31.21 -18.49 -18.09
C ALA A 57 -31.68 -19.96 -18.18
N LEU A 58 -32.99 -20.21 -18.14
CA LEU A 58 -33.55 -21.56 -18.23
C LEU A 58 -33.38 -22.24 -19.61
N LYS A 59 -32.96 -21.50 -20.65
CA LYS A 59 -32.61 -22.10 -21.96
C LYS A 59 -31.25 -22.81 -21.93
N ASP A 60 -30.38 -22.47 -20.99
CA ASP A 60 -29.11 -23.17 -20.81
C ASP A 60 -29.37 -24.57 -20.22
N SER A 61 -28.89 -25.60 -20.92
CA SER A 61 -29.15 -26.99 -20.55
C SER A 61 -28.54 -27.37 -19.20
N THR A 62 -27.45 -26.72 -18.78
CA THR A 62 -26.82 -26.96 -17.48
C THR A 62 -27.67 -26.37 -16.37
N ILE A 63 -28.17 -25.14 -16.54
CA ILE A 63 -29.08 -24.50 -15.59
C ILE A 63 -30.37 -25.31 -15.48
N ALA A 64 -30.98 -25.71 -16.60
CA ALA A 64 -32.19 -26.51 -16.62
C ALA A 64 -32.02 -27.87 -15.91
N ALA A 65 -30.86 -28.52 -16.07
CA ALA A 65 -30.55 -29.77 -15.37
C ALA A 65 -30.39 -29.55 -13.85
N LEU A 66 -29.70 -28.48 -13.46
CA LEU A 66 -29.45 -28.14 -12.04
C LEU A 66 -30.73 -27.72 -11.32
N THR A 67 -31.71 -27.12 -12.00
CA THR A 67 -32.99 -26.74 -11.39
C THR A 67 -33.96 -27.92 -11.26
N LYS A 68 -33.71 -29.07 -11.89
CA LYS A 68 -34.56 -30.28 -11.82
C LYS A 68 -36.05 -29.99 -12.08
N SER A 69 -36.33 -29.11 -13.04
CA SER A 69 -37.70 -28.63 -13.38
C SER A 69 -38.38 -27.79 -12.31
N ALA A 70 -37.73 -27.47 -11.19
CA ALA A 70 -38.24 -26.49 -10.24
C ALA A 70 -38.17 -25.10 -10.86
N LEU A 71 -39.29 -24.38 -10.84
CA LEU A 71 -39.39 -23.04 -11.40
C LEU A 71 -38.82 -22.03 -10.39
N PRO A 72 -37.83 -21.21 -10.78
CA PRO A 72 -37.38 -20.12 -9.94
C PRO A 72 -38.52 -19.14 -9.63
N VAL A 73 -38.60 -18.73 -8.37
CA VAL A 73 -39.60 -17.78 -7.88
C VAL A 73 -39.06 -16.36 -8.03
N LEU A 74 -39.92 -15.44 -8.47
CA LEU A 74 -39.62 -14.01 -8.46
C LEU A 74 -39.77 -13.47 -7.03
N THR A 75 -38.71 -12.87 -6.51
CA THR A 75 -38.70 -12.18 -5.22
C THR A 75 -38.75 -10.67 -5.43
N GLY A 76 -39.25 -9.94 -4.44
CA GLY A 76 -39.31 -8.48 -4.49
C GLY A 76 -39.18 -7.84 -3.11
N PRO A 77 -39.33 -6.50 -3.06
CA PRO A 77 -39.07 -5.71 -1.87
C PRO A 77 -40.21 -5.74 -0.85
N LEU A 78 -41.32 -6.44 -1.10
CA LEU A 78 -42.51 -6.34 -0.26
C LEU A 78 -42.43 -7.30 0.92
N HIS A 79 -42.67 -6.77 2.13
CA HIS A 79 -42.60 -7.48 3.40
C HIS A 79 -43.73 -7.05 4.36
N TRP A 80 -44.06 -7.93 5.31
CA TRP A 80 -44.77 -7.58 6.54
C TRP A 80 -43.77 -7.35 7.67
N SER A 81 -43.90 -6.26 8.40
CA SER A 81 -43.22 -6.04 9.68
C SER A 81 -43.94 -6.83 10.79
N ALA A 82 -43.20 -7.68 11.48
CA ALA A 82 -43.61 -8.46 12.65
C ALA A 82 -43.12 -7.82 13.97
N GLY A 83 -43.01 -6.49 13.98
CA GLY A 83 -42.65 -5.72 15.17
C GLY A 83 -41.15 -5.50 15.37
N ILE A 84 -40.84 -4.83 16.48
CA ILE A 84 -39.49 -4.45 16.92
C ILE A 84 -39.15 -5.22 18.20
N TYR A 85 -37.89 -5.61 18.33
CA TYR A 85 -37.36 -6.47 19.37
C TYR A 85 -36.21 -5.77 20.10
N ALA A 86 -36.11 -5.99 21.40
CA ALA A 86 -35.10 -5.33 22.25
C ALA A 86 -33.66 -5.78 21.93
N THR A 87 -33.47 -6.98 21.39
CA THR A 87 -32.15 -7.54 21.07
C THR A 87 -32.16 -8.27 19.74
N GLU A 88 -30.99 -8.34 19.10
CA GLU A 88 -30.79 -9.15 17.89
C GLU A 88 -31.17 -10.61 18.11
N ALA A 89 -30.82 -11.17 19.27
CA ALA A 89 -31.13 -12.56 19.61
C ALA A 89 -32.65 -12.82 19.65
N ALA A 90 -33.44 -11.88 20.19
CA ALA A 90 -34.89 -11.98 20.20
C ALA A 90 -35.49 -11.88 18.78
N ALA A 91 -34.96 -10.99 17.94
CA ALA A 91 -35.36 -10.90 16.53
C ALA A 91 -35.03 -12.21 15.77
N ILE A 92 -33.85 -12.79 15.98
CA ILE A 92 -33.43 -14.08 15.39
C ILE A 92 -34.36 -15.21 15.84
N GLN A 93 -34.74 -15.26 17.11
CA GLN A 93 -35.69 -16.27 17.62
C GLN A 93 -37.04 -16.16 16.90
N GLN A 94 -37.55 -14.93 16.74
CA GLN A 94 -38.80 -14.72 16.02
C GLN A 94 -38.70 -15.07 14.53
N VAL A 95 -37.59 -14.73 13.85
CA VAL A 95 -37.32 -15.19 12.48
C VAL A 95 -37.40 -16.72 12.40
N GLY A 96 -36.89 -17.42 13.42
CA GLY A 96 -36.98 -18.87 13.56
C GLY A 96 -38.42 -19.40 13.60
N VAL A 97 -39.35 -18.70 14.25
CA VAL A 97 -40.79 -19.08 14.30
C VAL A 97 -41.38 -19.13 12.88
N TYR A 98 -41.13 -18.09 12.08
CA TYR A 98 -41.60 -18.04 10.70
C TYR A 98 -40.87 -19.05 9.80
N GLY A 99 -39.58 -19.27 10.04
CA GLY A 99 -38.82 -20.33 9.36
C GLY A 99 -39.40 -21.72 9.61
N GLN A 100 -39.85 -22.05 10.82
CA GLN A 100 -40.53 -23.33 11.10
C GLN A 100 -41.84 -23.49 10.32
N ALA A 101 -42.53 -22.39 10.02
CA ALA A 101 -43.70 -22.39 9.13
C ALA A 101 -43.34 -22.43 7.63
N GLY A 102 -42.06 -22.44 7.27
CA GLY A 102 -41.57 -22.46 5.89
C GLY A 102 -41.48 -21.08 5.22
N LEU A 103 -41.71 -20.01 5.98
CA LEU A 103 -41.72 -18.64 5.47
C LEU A 103 -40.30 -18.06 5.36
N ASN A 104 -40.12 -17.12 4.43
CA ASN A 104 -38.97 -16.24 4.45
C ASN A 104 -39.18 -15.19 5.55
N ALA A 105 -38.20 -15.02 6.43
CA ALA A 105 -38.17 -13.93 7.38
C ALA A 105 -36.71 -13.52 7.63
N ASP A 106 -36.49 -12.22 7.84
CA ASP A 106 -35.18 -11.62 8.02
C ASP A 106 -35.19 -10.68 9.22
N VAL A 107 -34.04 -10.61 9.90
CA VAL A 107 -33.78 -9.51 10.84
C VAL A 107 -33.53 -8.25 10.02
N VAL A 108 -34.19 -7.17 10.39
CA VAL A 108 -33.96 -5.84 9.82
C VAL A 108 -33.38 -4.93 10.89
N LEU A 109 -32.35 -4.16 10.55
CA LEU A 109 -31.94 -3.00 11.33
C LEU A 109 -32.60 -1.77 10.72
N GLN A 110 -33.27 -0.97 11.54
CA GLN A 110 -33.96 0.24 11.10
C GLN A 110 -33.91 1.26 12.23
N GLU A 111 -34.08 2.55 11.92
CA GLU A 111 -34.18 3.59 12.93
C GLU A 111 -35.58 3.65 13.52
N ASP A 112 -35.69 3.83 14.84
CA ASP A 112 -36.93 4.19 15.50
C ASP A 112 -37.25 5.69 15.33
N ALA A 113 -38.39 6.15 15.85
CA ALA A 113 -38.78 7.55 15.77
C ALA A 113 -37.81 8.53 16.46
N SER A 114 -36.89 8.01 17.28
CA SER A 114 -35.84 8.79 17.97
C SER A 114 -34.48 8.68 17.28
N GLY A 115 -34.38 8.00 16.13
CA GLY A 115 -33.14 7.78 15.39
C GLY A 115 -32.26 6.65 15.95
N ASN A 116 -32.75 5.86 16.92
CA ASN A 116 -31.98 4.74 17.45
C ASN A 116 -32.12 3.53 16.53
N LEU A 117 -31.00 2.86 16.26
CA LEU A 117 -31.00 1.61 15.51
C LEU A 117 -31.63 0.49 16.34
N VAL A 118 -32.74 -0.06 15.85
CA VAL A 118 -33.51 -1.14 16.49
C VAL A 118 -33.59 -2.38 15.60
N TYR A 119 -33.81 -3.53 16.23
CA TYR A 119 -33.97 -4.81 15.53
C TYR A 119 -35.43 -5.08 15.25
N GLY A 120 -35.83 -5.10 13.98
CA GLY A 120 -37.14 -5.56 13.54
C GLY A 120 -37.08 -6.96 12.93
N VAL A 121 -38.27 -7.53 12.68
CA VAL A 121 -38.42 -8.77 11.90
C VAL A 121 -39.34 -8.50 10.72
N TRP A 122 -38.86 -8.76 9.51
CA TRP A 122 -39.63 -8.65 8.28
C TRP A 122 -39.91 -10.04 7.71
N VAL A 123 -41.16 -10.30 7.33
CA VAL A 123 -41.66 -11.59 6.84
C VAL A 123 -42.13 -11.45 5.41
N GLY A 124 -41.77 -12.42 4.56
CA GLY A 124 -41.97 -12.40 3.12
C GLY A 124 -40.77 -11.82 2.38
N SER A 125 -40.85 -11.83 1.05
CA SER A 125 -39.91 -11.18 0.12
C SER A 125 -40.56 -11.15 -1.26
N GLU A 126 -41.84 -10.77 -1.30
CA GLU A 126 -42.71 -11.03 -2.45
C GLU A 126 -42.65 -9.89 -3.47
N ALA A 127 -42.91 -10.23 -4.73
CA ALA A 127 -42.88 -9.26 -5.83
C ALA A 127 -44.21 -8.53 -6.00
N THR A 128 -45.32 -9.10 -5.52
CA THR A 128 -46.65 -8.50 -5.63
C THR A 128 -47.42 -8.50 -4.31
N ALA A 129 -48.38 -7.59 -4.17
CA ALA A 129 -49.20 -7.46 -2.97
C ALA A 129 -50.07 -8.71 -2.73
N GLU A 130 -50.51 -9.38 -3.80
CA GLU A 130 -51.32 -10.60 -3.72
C GLU A 130 -50.51 -11.76 -3.12
N GLN A 131 -49.27 -11.93 -3.60
CA GLN A 131 -48.33 -12.93 -3.04
C GLN A 131 -48.05 -12.61 -1.57
N LEU A 132 -47.82 -11.33 -1.24
CA LEU A 132 -47.60 -10.89 0.14
C LEU A 132 -48.83 -11.12 1.03
N GLY A 133 -50.04 -11.06 0.48
CA GLY A 133 -51.29 -11.38 1.18
C GLY A 133 -51.34 -12.84 1.65
N VAL A 134 -50.91 -13.79 0.82
CA VAL A 134 -50.81 -15.21 1.18
C VAL A 134 -49.81 -15.43 2.33
N VAL A 135 -48.67 -14.74 2.27
CA VAL A 135 -47.66 -14.78 3.33
C VAL A 135 -48.24 -14.27 4.66
N LYS A 136 -49.10 -13.23 4.63
CA LYS A 136 -49.76 -12.70 5.83
C LYS A 136 -50.54 -13.78 6.59
N GLU A 137 -51.37 -14.53 5.88
CA GLU A 137 -52.22 -15.56 6.49
C GLU A 137 -51.39 -16.67 7.12
N GLN A 138 -50.32 -17.10 6.45
CA GLN A 138 -49.40 -18.11 6.96
C GLN A 138 -48.62 -17.59 8.18
N ALA A 139 -48.17 -16.34 8.14
CA ALA A 139 -47.44 -15.72 9.23
C ALA A 139 -48.30 -15.55 10.49
N LEU A 140 -49.58 -15.14 10.35
CA LEU A 140 -50.52 -15.05 11.48
C LEU A 140 -50.87 -16.42 12.07
N LYS A 141 -50.86 -17.49 11.27
CA LYS A 141 -51.00 -18.86 11.78
C LYS A 141 -49.77 -19.29 12.59
N ALA A 142 -48.58 -18.92 12.12
CA ALA A 142 -47.31 -19.27 12.77
C ALA A 142 -47.11 -18.50 14.09
N ALA A 143 -47.54 -17.23 14.15
CA ALA A 143 -47.41 -16.38 15.32
C ALA A 143 -48.70 -15.55 15.54
N PRO A 144 -49.77 -16.14 16.10
CA PRO A 144 -51.08 -15.48 16.23
C PRO A 144 -51.08 -14.20 17.09
N ASN A 145 -50.14 -14.11 18.02
CA ASN A 145 -50.04 -12.98 18.96
C ASN A 145 -49.10 -11.87 18.47
N VAL A 146 -48.52 -12.00 17.28
CA VAL A 146 -47.60 -11.00 16.70
C VAL A 146 -48.35 -10.23 15.62
N PRO A 147 -48.72 -8.96 15.85
CA PRO A 147 -49.41 -8.16 14.85
C PRO A 147 -48.50 -7.90 13.64
N LEU A 148 -49.08 -7.94 12.45
CA LEU A 148 -48.37 -7.64 11.19
C LEU A 148 -48.79 -6.28 10.64
N GLN A 149 -47.80 -5.46 10.32
CA GLN A 149 -47.97 -4.15 9.69
C GLN A 149 -47.19 -4.10 8.38
N SER A 150 -47.61 -3.29 7.40
CA SER A 150 -46.85 -3.15 6.15
C SER A 150 -45.44 -2.65 6.45
N ALA A 151 -44.42 -3.32 5.95
CA ALA A 151 -43.04 -2.85 6.10
C ALA A 151 -42.87 -1.52 5.34
N ASN A 152 -42.24 -0.54 5.98
CA ASN A 152 -41.92 0.73 5.32
C ASN A 152 -40.63 0.58 4.49
N VAL A 153 -40.78 0.08 3.28
CA VAL A 153 -39.66 -0.13 2.33
C VAL A 153 -39.09 1.17 1.76
N GLN A 154 -39.71 2.31 2.08
CA GLN A 154 -39.25 3.65 1.69
C GLN A 154 -38.38 4.31 2.77
N ALA A 155 -38.41 3.79 4.01
CA ALA A 155 -37.50 4.22 5.07
C ALA A 155 -36.11 3.61 4.89
N SER A 156 -35.13 4.10 5.64
CA SER A 156 -33.81 3.46 5.72
C SER A 156 -33.88 2.16 6.54
N TYR A 157 -33.29 1.10 6.00
CA TYR A 157 -33.20 -0.20 6.65
C TYR A 157 -32.06 -1.05 6.09
N LEU A 158 -31.59 -2.00 6.89
CA LEU A 158 -30.63 -3.03 6.51
C LEU A 158 -31.15 -4.42 6.88
N LEU A 159 -31.51 -5.20 5.88
CA LEU A 159 -31.81 -6.62 6.04
C LEU A 159 -30.51 -7.39 6.25
N ARG A 160 -30.47 -8.17 7.33
CA ARG A 160 -29.35 -9.04 7.66
C ARG A 160 -29.68 -10.47 7.24
N ARG A 161 -28.91 -11.00 6.30
CA ARG A 161 -29.07 -12.35 5.74
C ARG A 161 -27.79 -13.17 5.94
N ALA A 162 -27.90 -14.48 5.78
CA ALA A 162 -26.77 -15.40 5.95
C ALA A 162 -26.26 -15.85 4.57
N ASP A 163 -25.20 -15.22 4.06
CA ASP A 163 -24.59 -15.55 2.77
C ASP A 163 -23.60 -16.71 2.92
N VAL A 164 -23.65 -17.65 1.99
CA VAL A 164 -22.76 -18.82 1.89
C VAL A 164 -22.12 -18.93 0.49
N THR A 165 -22.14 -17.86 -0.30
CA THR A 165 -21.63 -17.76 -1.66
C THR A 165 -20.15 -18.15 -1.73
N ALA A 166 -19.33 -17.64 -0.80
CA ALA A 166 -17.90 -17.96 -0.71
C ALA A 166 -17.62 -19.33 -0.04
N SER A 167 -18.66 -20.03 0.45
CA SER A 167 -18.49 -21.28 1.18
C SER A 167 -18.07 -22.44 0.27
N SER A 168 -17.22 -23.33 0.77
CA SER A 168 -16.84 -24.56 0.06
C SER A 168 -17.86 -25.68 0.25
N ASN A 169 -18.52 -25.73 1.41
CA ASN A 169 -19.37 -26.84 1.86
C ASN A 169 -20.68 -26.36 2.54
N GLY A 170 -20.96 -25.06 2.56
CA GLY A 170 -22.15 -24.46 3.15
C GLY A 170 -22.08 -24.25 4.66
N THR A 171 -20.98 -24.63 5.33
CA THR A 171 -20.84 -24.48 6.79
C THR A 171 -20.32 -23.12 7.22
N VAL A 172 -19.73 -22.37 6.28
CA VAL A 172 -19.21 -21.01 6.53
C VAL A 172 -20.24 -20.03 5.99
N SER A 173 -20.82 -19.23 6.88
CA SER A 173 -21.72 -18.14 6.51
C SER A 173 -21.22 -16.80 7.04
N VAL A 174 -21.39 -15.76 6.22
CA VAL A 174 -21.11 -14.36 6.57
C VAL A 174 -22.41 -13.55 6.54
N PRO A 175 -22.57 -12.55 7.43
CA PRO A 175 -23.67 -11.62 7.33
C PRO A 175 -23.64 -10.89 5.97
N HIS A 176 -24.74 -10.96 5.24
CA HIS A 176 -24.98 -10.20 4.02
C HIS A 176 -26.05 -9.16 4.31
N PHE A 177 -25.65 -7.89 4.27
CA PHE A 177 -26.55 -6.77 4.45
C PHE A 177 -27.14 -6.34 3.11
N ALA A 178 -28.44 -6.03 3.10
CA ALA A 178 -29.13 -5.48 1.94
C ALA A 178 -30.10 -4.38 2.39
N GLY A 179 -30.02 -3.20 1.80
CA GLY A 179 -30.93 -2.09 2.10
C GLY A 179 -31.91 -1.80 0.97
N GLY A 180 -32.88 -0.92 1.24
CA GLY A 180 -33.76 -0.40 0.21
C GLY A 180 -33.04 0.52 -0.78
N ILE A 181 -33.64 0.71 -1.95
CA ILE A 181 -33.16 1.62 -3.02
C ILE A 181 -33.46 3.10 -2.69
N ALA A 182 -34.10 3.37 -1.54
CA ALA A 182 -34.36 4.73 -1.11
C ALA A 182 -33.03 5.43 -0.82
N ALA A 183 -32.89 6.67 -1.27
CA ALA A 183 -31.72 7.54 -1.05
C ALA A 183 -31.46 7.89 0.44
N GLN A 184 -32.05 7.15 1.38
CA GLN A 184 -31.97 7.42 2.81
C GLN A 184 -30.85 6.63 3.47
N LYS A 185 -29.98 7.39 4.14
CA LYS A 185 -28.84 6.92 4.93
C LYS A 185 -29.33 6.17 6.17
N THR A 186 -28.73 5.01 6.46
CA THR A 186 -28.85 4.36 7.77
C THR A 186 -27.68 4.83 8.62
N TRP A 187 -27.94 5.44 9.77
CA TRP A 187 -26.89 5.87 10.68
C TRP A 187 -26.64 4.83 11.76
N ILE A 188 -25.36 4.53 11.97
CA ILE A 188 -24.90 3.74 13.10
C ILE A 188 -24.13 4.69 14.01
N HIS A 189 -24.69 4.90 15.20
CA HIS A 189 -24.09 5.72 16.24
C HIS A 189 -23.20 4.87 17.17
N PRO A 190 -22.04 5.37 17.60
CA PRO A 190 -21.16 4.65 18.51
C PRO A 190 -21.81 4.49 19.89
N LYS A 191 -21.73 3.29 20.48
CA LYS A 191 -22.10 3.06 21.90
C LYS A 191 -21.10 3.67 22.89
N GLY A 192 -19.98 4.18 22.39
CA GLY A 192 -18.90 4.81 23.14
C GLY A 192 -18.21 5.87 22.28
N VAL A 193 -16.88 5.84 22.18
CA VAL A 193 -16.12 6.82 21.39
C VAL A 193 -15.87 6.41 19.94
N GLY A 194 -16.28 5.22 19.52
CA GLY A 194 -16.11 4.76 18.15
C GLY A 194 -16.81 3.44 17.79
N ILE A 195 -16.70 3.07 16.51
CA ILE A 195 -17.29 1.89 15.87
C ILE A 195 -16.18 1.04 15.25
N THR A 196 -16.19 -0.27 15.51
CA THR A 196 -15.24 -1.23 14.92
C THR A 196 -15.79 -1.83 13.63
N VAL A 197 -15.02 -1.72 12.55
CA VAL A 197 -15.32 -2.32 11.24
C VAL A 197 -14.47 -3.58 11.07
N LYS A 198 -15.12 -4.76 11.12
CA LYS A 198 -14.42 -6.05 11.11
C LYS A 198 -13.71 -6.31 9.78
N GLU A 199 -14.31 -5.98 8.64
CA GLU A 199 -13.70 -6.21 7.32
C GLU A 199 -12.45 -5.35 7.06
N ARG A 200 -12.21 -4.30 7.85
CA ARG A 200 -11.06 -3.37 7.70
C ARG A 200 -9.99 -3.62 8.74
N ALA A 201 -9.52 -4.86 8.86
CA ALA A 201 -8.50 -5.27 9.83
C ALA A 201 -8.87 -4.89 11.28
N GLU A 202 -10.17 -5.02 11.61
CA GLU A 202 -10.72 -4.71 12.95
C GLU A 202 -10.40 -3.28 13.43
N ARG A 203 -10.30 -2.33 12.50
CA ARG A 203 -10.08 -0.92 12.81
C ARG A 203 -11.30 -0.32 13.49
N SER A 204 -11.05 0.53 14.47
CA SER A 204 -12.08 1.29 15.18
C SER A 204 -11.99 2.75 14.76
N TYR A 205 -13.12 3.37 14.49
CA TYR A 205 -13.20 4.73 13.97
C TYR A 205 -14.07 5.59 14.88
N ARG A 206 -13.75 6.88 15.01
CA ARG A 206 -14.59 7.85 15.74
C ARG A 206 -15.81 8.24 14.92
N GLY A 207 -16.78 8.84 15.59
CA GLY A 207 -17.97 9.38 14.94
C GLY A 207 -18.94 8.29 14.51
N ASP A 208 -19.83 8.68 13.60
CA ASP A 208 -20.91 7.85 13.10
C ASP A 208 -20.47 7.08 11.85
N MET A 209 -21.22 6.03 11.53
CA MET A 209 -21.12 5.33 10.26
C MET A 209 -22.44 5.48 9.51
N GLU A 210 -22.36 6.06 8.33
CA GLU A 210 -23.42 5.99 7.33
C GLU A 210 -23.30 4.68 6.56
N VAL A 211 -24.42 3.98 6.43
CA VAL A 211 -24.61 2.91 5.45
C VAL A 211 -25.65 3.37 4.45
N SER A 212 -25.30 3.41 3.18
CA SER A 212 -26.18 3.88 2.12
C SER A 212 -25.92 3.17 0.79
N ALA A 213 -26.85 3.30 -0.15
CA ALA A 213 -26.66 2.77 -1.50
C ALA A 213 -25.88 3.79 -2.36
N PHE A 214 -24.87 3.31 -3.09
CA PHE A 214 -24.08 4.08 -4.04
C PHE A 214 -23.74 3.20 -5.27
N HIS A 215 -24.17 3.62 -6.45
CA HIS A 215 -24.02 2.87 -7.71
C HIS A 215 -24.41 1.38 -7.58
N ASP A 216 -25.61 1.12 -7.08
CA ASP A 216 -26.20 -0.21 -6.84
C ASP A 216 -25.41 -1.11 -5.86
N LYS A 217 -24.54 -0.51 -5.04
CA LYS A 217 -23.76 -1.20 -4.00
C LYS A 217 -23.98 -0.53 -2.65
N LEU A 218 -23.69 -1.26 -1.58
CA LEU A 218 -23.60 -0.65 -0.26
C LEU A 218 -22.28 0.12 -0.13
N ALA A 219 -22.38 1.35 0.34
CA ALA A 219 -21.26 2.16 0.80
C ALA A 219 -21.31 2.26 2.33
N LEU A 220 -20.13 2.27 2.94
CA LEU A 220 -19.92 2.51 4.36
C LEU A 220 -19.05 3.76 4.48
N ILE A 221 -19.61 4.84 5.04
CA ILE A 221 -18.96 6.15 5.13
C ILE A 221 -18.81 6.49 6.60
N ASN A 222 -17.60 6.85 7.00
CA ASN A 222 -17.35 7.34 8.35
C ASN A 222 -17.55 8.85 8.40
N GLU A 223 -18.52 9.32 9.19
CA GLU A 223 -18.82 10.73 9.39
C GLU A 223 -18.35 11.19 10.78
N LEU A 224 -17.51 12.21 10.82
CA LEU A 224 -16.91 12.71 12.05
C LEU A 224 -16.44 14.17 11.91
N PRO A 225 -16.28 14.91 13.03
CA PRO A 225 -15.66 16.23 13.00
C PRO A 225 -14.23 16.17 12.43
N LEU A 226 -13.88 17.14 11.59
CA LEU A 226 -12.57 17.20 10.93
C LEU A 226 -11.38 17.09 11.89
N GLU A 227 -11.45 17.72 13.06
CA GLU A 227 -10.38 17.64 14.06
C GLU A 227 -10.19 16.22 14.59
N GLN A 228 -11.27 15.45 14.76
CA GLN A 228 -11.20 14.06 15.19
C GLN A 228 -10.63 13.13 14.12
N TYR A 229 -10.94 13.41 12.84
CA TYR A 229 -10.29 12.75 11.71
C TYR A 229 -8.76 12.95 11.76
N LEU A 230 -8.32 14.18 12.06
CA LEU A 230 -6.89 14.51 12.12
C LEU A 230 -6.14 13.81 13.26
N TYR A 231 -6.81 13.44 14.37
CA TYR A 231 -6.17 12.66 15.45
C TYR A 231 -5.55 11.35 14.91
N ALA A 232 -6.28 10.66 14.05
CA ALA A 232 -5.84 9.41 13.46
C ALA A 232 -4.94 9.62 12.23
N VAL A 233 -5.13 10.68 11.44
CA VAL A 233 -4.23 10.98 10.30
C VAL A 233 -2.80 11.23 10.78
N VAL A 234 -2.62 12.13 11.76
CA VAL A 234 -1.29 12.39 12.34
C VAL A 234 -0.69 11.11 12.93
N GLY A 235 -1.52 10.31 13.60
CA GLY A 235 -1.18 8.99 14.14
C GLY A 235 -0.72 7.97 13.10
N SER A 236 -1.29 8.03 11.91
CA SER A 236 -1.04 7.08 10.83
C SER A 236 0.22 7.46 10.04
N GLU A 237 0.48 8.76 9.92
CA GLU A 237 1.60 9.33 9.17
C GLU A 237 2.89 9.43 10.02
N LEU A 238 2.78 9.81 11.29
CA LEU A 238 3.92 10.17 12.15
C LEU A 238 4.00 9.32 13.43
N ASN A 239 5.18 9.30 14.05
CA ASN A 239 5.41 8.60 15.31
C ASN A 239 5.23 9.52 16.53
N SER A 240 4.81 8.95 17.66
CA SER A 240 4.53 9.68 18.90
C SER A 240 5.71 10.40 19.53
N GLY A 241 6.94 10.00 19.21
CA GLY A 241 8.18 10.64 19.69
C GLY A 241 8.68 11.82 18.85
N TRP A 242 7.90 12.29 17.88
CA TRP A 242 8.30 13.40 17.01
C TRP A 242 8.13 14.77 17.70
N PRO A 243 8.96 15.77 17.35
CA PRO A 243 8.84 17.12 17.91
C PRO A 243 7.46 17.73 17.69
N ALA A 244 6.95 18.46 18.68
CA ALA A 244 5.61 19.06 18.63
C ALA A 244 5.41 19.97 17.41
N GLU A 245 6.43 20.74 17.03
CA GLU A 245 6.36 21.66 15.87
C GLU A 245 6.27 20.90 14.54
N ALA A 246 6.86 19.71 14.43
CA ALA A 246 6.71 18.85 13.25
C ALA A 246 5.30 18.24 13.19
N LEU A 247 4.75 17.83 14.33
CA LEU A 247 3.36 17.34 14.42
C LEU A 247 2.38 18.44 14.01
N LYS A 248 2.52 19.66 14.53
CA LYS A 248 1.69 20.82 14.16
C LYS A 248 1.77 21.15 12.66
N ALA A 249 2.97 21.11 12.07
CA ALA A 249 3.13 21.32 10.63
C ALA A 249 2.36 20.27 9.82
N GLN A 250 2.46 18.99 10.21
CA GLN A 250 1.70 17.92 9.58
C GLN A 250 0.19 18.10 9.73
N VAL A 251 -0.29 18.52 10.90
CA VAL A 251 -1.73 18.78 11.12
C VAL A 251 -2.25 19.82 10.15
N VAL A 252 -1.60 20.99 10.07
CA VAL A 252 -2.08 22.12 9.24
C VAL A 252 -2.09 21.74 7.76
N ALA A 253 -1.05 21.04 7.29
CA ALA A 253 -1.01 20.49 5.94
C ALA A 253 -2.15 19.46 5.73
N ALA A 254 -2.34 18.54 6.67
CA ALA A 254 -3.36 17.50 6.56
C ALA A 254 -4.79 18.05 6.56
N ARG A 255 -5.08 19.04 7.42
CA ARG A 255 -6.37 19.74 7.49
C ARG A 255 -6.70 20.39 6.15
N THR A 256 -5.76 21.19 5.65
CA THR A 256 -5.91 21.88 4.37
C THR A 256 -6.13 20.91 3.22
N TYR A 257 -5.40 19.78 3.19
CA TYR A 257 -5.58 18.76 2.16
C TYR A 257 -7.00 18.18 2.18
N ALA A 258 -7.51 17.79 3.35
CA ALA A 258 -8.83 17.20 3.50
C ALA A 258 -9.94 18.16 3.04
N LEU A 259 -9.86 19.43 3.45
CA LEU A 259 -10.80 20.47 3.05
C LEU A 259 -10.75 20.77 1.54
N LYS A 260 -9.57 20.68 0.94
CA LYS A 260 -9.37 20.95 -0.49
C LYS A 260 -10.04 19.90 -1.41
N GLN A 261 -10.26 18.67 -0.94
CA GLN A 261 -10.80 17.60 -1.78
C GLN A 261 -12.26 17.85 -2.20
N GLY A 262 -13.06 18.56 -1.40
CA GLY A 262 -14.50 18.66 -1.63
C GLY A 262 -15.16 17.28 -1.71
N ASN A 263 -16.24 17.11 -2.48
CA ASN A 263 -16.93 15.83 -2.65
C ASN A 263 -16.27 14.94 -3.73
N LYS A 264 -14.98 14.63 -3.56
CA LYS A 264 -14.14 13.93 -4.55
C LYS A 264 -14.71 12.58 -5.00
N TYR A 265 -15.35 11.84 -4.10
CA TYR A 265 -15.88 10.50 -4.36
C TYR A 265 -17.41 10.48 -4.56
N GLU A 266 -18.02 11.64 -4.79
CA GLU A 266 -19.47 11.85 -4.95
C GLU A 266 -20.33 11.54 -3.70
N ILE A 267 -19.81 10.73 -2.78
CA ILE A 267 -20.42 10.38 -1.49
C ILE A 267 -19.52 10.67 -0.28
N ALA A 268 -18.23 10.95 -0.50
CA ALA A 268 -17.26 11.19 0.55
C ALA A 268 -16.12 12.12 0.07
N GLN A 269 -15.46 12.79 1.03
CA GLN A 269 -14.37 13.72 0.76
C GLN A 269 -13.01 13.01 0.60
N VAL A 270 -12.74 12.00 1.42
CA VAL A 270 -11.47 11.26 1.50
C VAL A 270 -11.70 9.77 1.81
N THR A 271 -10.70 8.94 1.55
CA THR A 271 -10.69 7.50 1.86
C THR A 271 -9.86 7.18 3.10
N ASP A 272 -10.10 6.01 3.71
CA ASP A 272 -9.34 5.47 4.84
C ASP A 272 -8.03 4.77 4.41
N SER A 273 -7.42 5.24 3.30
CA SER A 273 -6.28 4.61 2.63
C SER A 273 -5.25 5.64 2.17
N THR A 274 -4.08 5.18 1.73
CA THR A 274 -3.02 6.06 1.20
C THR A 274 -3.35 6.71 -0.14
N MET A 275 -4.54 6.48 -0.71
CA MET A 275 -5.00 7.16 -1.92
C MET A 275 -5.22 8.66 -1.68
N ASP A 276 -5.53 9.04 -0.44
CA ASP A 276 -5.65 10.44 0.01
C ASP A 276 -4.62 10.72 1.10
N GLN A 277 -4.92 10.30 2.33
CA GLN A 277 -4.08 10.43 3.51
C GLN A 277 -4.25 9.16 4.34
N ALA A 278 -3.20 8.70 5.02
CA ALA A 278 -3.35 7.52 5.87
C ALA A 278 -4.33 7.80 7.02
N TYR A 279 -5.48 7.14 7.04
CA TYR A 279 -6.47 7.22 8.10
C TYR A 279 -6.83 5.80 8.57
N TYR A 280 -6.12 5.31 9.59
CA TYR A 280 -6.27 3.92 10.07
C TYR A 280 -6.99 3.80 11.42
N GLY A 281 -7.80 4.80 11.76
CA GLY A 281 -8.66 4.77 12.93
C GLY A 281 -7.96 5.04 14.25
N MET A 282 -8.73 4.84 15.33
CA MET A 282 -8.42 5.24 16.71
C MET A 282 -7.16 4.59 17.26
N GLN A 283 -6.80 3.40 16.78
CA GLN A 283 -5.59 2.71 17.22
C GLN A 283 -4.30 3.46 16.88
N ARG A 284 -4.36 4.46 15.98
CA ARG A 284 -3.22 5.30 15.62
C ARG A 284 -3.10 6.56 16.47
N GLU A 285 -4.14 6.93 17.21
CA GLU A 285 -4.16 8.17 17.98
C GLU A 285 -3.15 8.14 19.13
N PHE A 286 -2.51 9.29 19.39
CA PHE A 286 -1.62 9.46 20.53
C PHE A 286 -1.70 10.88 21.08
N ALA A 287 -1.43 11.05 22.38
CA ALA A 287 -1.70 12.29 23.12
C ALA A 287 -1.02 13.53 22.51
N ALA A 288 0.27 13.46 22.16
CA ALA A 288 0.99 14.58 21.54
C ALA A 288 0.43 14.97 20.16
N GLY A 289 -0.12 14.01 19.41
CA GLY A 289 -0.76 14.25 18.12
C GLY A 289 -2.08 14.99 18.30
N ILE A 290 -2.92 14.53 19.25
CA ILE A 290 -4.16 15.22 19.64
C ILE A 290 -3.86 16.66 20.10
N GLN A 291 -2.84 16.85 20.94
CA GLN A 291 -2.43 18.19 21.38
C GLN A 291 -1.99 19.08 20.21
N ALA A 292 -1.27 18.55 19.23
CA ALA A 292 -0.89 19.29 18.03
C ALA A 292 -2.11 19.68 17.18
N VAL A 293 -3.11 18.80 17.10
CA VAL A 293 -4.40 19.08 16.44
C VAL A 293 -5.11 20.25 17.11
N GLU A 294 -5.31 20.16 18.42
CA GLU A 294 -5.97 21.23 19.19
C GLU A 294 -5.19 22.56 19.16
N ALA A 295 -3.86 22.51 19.24
CA ALA A 295 -3.02 23.70 19.21
C ALA A 295 -3.05 24.46 17.88
N THR A 296 -3.45 23.80 16.79
CA THR A 296 -3.55 24.38 15.45
C THR A 296 -4.97 24.32 14.90
N ARG A 297 -5.96 24.24 15.79
CA ARG A 297 -7.38 24.12 15.42
C ARG A 297 -7.79 25.17 14.40
N SER A 298 -8.46 24.71 13.34
CA SER A 298 -8.89 25.55 12.20
C SER A 298 -7.76 26.22 11.40
N GLU A 299 -6.48 25.96 11.68
CA GLU A 299 -5.39 26.55 10.89
C GLU A 299 -5.15 25.79 9.59
N VAL A 300 -4.97 26.56 8.52
CA VAL A 300 -5.11 26.12 7.14
C VAL A 300 -4.12 26.89 6.25
N LEU A 301 -3.66 26.30 5.14
CA LEU A 301 -2.71 26.91 4.21
C LEU A 301 -3.43 27.50 3.00
N THR A 302 -3.19 28.78 2.74
CA THR A 302 -3.81 29.50 1.61
C THR A 302 -2.79 30.22 0.75
N ASP A 303 -3.10 30.35 -0.54
CA ASP A 303 -2.47 31.30 -1.46
C ASP A 303 -3.51 32.30 -1.98
N LYS A 304 -3.15 33.09 -3.00
CA LYS A 304 -4.05 34.07 -3.62
C LYS A 304 -5.33 33.47 -4.23
N ASN A 305 -5.38 32.15 -4.43
CA ASN A 305 -6.51 31.42 -5.00
C ASN A 305 -7.30 30.63 -3.93
N GLY A 306 -7.02 30.83 -2.64
CA GLY A 306 -7.66 30.12 -1.53
C GLY A 306 -6.83 28.94 -1.02
N LEU A 307 -7.49 27.86 -0.57
CA LEU A 307 -6.81 26.67 -0.04
C LEU A 307 -5.85 26.08 -1.09
N ILE A 308 -4.60 25.84 -0.68
CA ILE A 308 -3.62 25.11 -1.51
C ILE A 308 -3.87 23.60 -1.44
N THR A 309 -3.18 22.82 -2.27
CA THR A 309 -3.09 21.36 -2.14
C THR A 309 -1.73 21.01 -1.54
N PRO A 310 -1.60 20.92 -0.20
CA PRO A 310 -0.31 20.69 0.45
C PRO A 310 0.06 19.22 0.39
N VAL A 311 0.67 18.82 -0.72
CA VAL A 311 1.26 17.49 -0.84
C VAL A 311 2.43 17.34 0.14
N PHE A 312 2.60 16.14 0.68
CA PHE A 312 3.70 15.80 1.59
C PHE A 312 4.17 14.36 1.32
N SER A 313 5.41 14.06 1.70
CA SER A 313 5.99 12.72 1.58
C SER A 313 6.92 12.41 2.74
N SER A 314 7.26 11.14 2.93
CA SER A 314 8.00 10.72 4.10
C SER A 314 9.38 11.36 4.20
N ASN A 315 10.18 11.28 3.14
CA ASN A 315 11.56 11.78 3.15
C ASN A 315 11.94 12.33 1.77
N ALA A 316 12.38 13.57 1.69
CA ALA A 316 12.73 14.20 0.41
C ALA A 316 14.12 13.78 -0.12
N GLY A 317 14.97 13.19 0.72
CA GLY A 317 16.32 12.78 0.36
C GLY A 317 17.30 13.94 0.34
N GLY A 318 17.06 15.00 1.11
CA GLY A 318 17.91 16.18 1.25
C GLY A 318 17.40 17.42 0.48
N MET A 319 16.55 17.23 -0.52
CA MET A 319 15.98 18.28 -1.36
C MET A 319 14.56 17.89 -1.79
N THR A 320 13.58 18.78 -1.62
CA THR A 320 12.22 18.54 -2.11
C THR A 320 12.17 18.56 -3.63
N ALA A 321 11.24 17.80 -4.21
CA ALA A 321 11.06 17.77 -5.64
C ALA A 321 10.45 19.09 -6.14
N ASP A 322 10.78 19.44 -7.38
CA ASP A 322 10.03 20.40 -8.18
C ASP A 322 8.81 19.70 -8.82
N PRO A 323 7.68 20.39 -9.08
CA PRO A 323 6.54 19.76 -9.76
C PRO A 323 6.90 19.08 -11.09
N SER A 324 7.88 19.63 -11.83
CA SER A 324 8.39 19.04 -13.08
C SER A 324 9.08 17.68 -12.91
N GLU A 325 9.47 17.31 -11.68
CA GLU A 325 10.11 16.03 -11.35
C GLU A 325 9.12 14.97 -10.87
N VAL A 326 7.84 15.32 -10.75
CA VAL A 326 6.79 14.42 -10.26
C VAL A 326 5.66 14.28 -11.27
N TRP A 327 4.62 15.12 -11.20
CA TRP A 327 3.43 15.04 -12.05
C TRP A 327 3.37 16.11 -13.15
N GLY A 328 4.25 17.12 -13.10
CA GLY A 328 4.33 18.18 -14.11
C GLY A 328 3.33 19.33 -13.93
N ASN A 329 2.40 19.25 -12.98
CA ASN A 329 1.42 20.30 -12.74
C ASN A 329 2.05 21.47 -11.96
N PRO A 330 2.22 22.65 -12.57
CA PRO A 330 2.88 23.78 -11.89
C PRO A 330 2.00 24.28 -10.73
N ALA A 331 2.64 24.55 -9.60
CA ALA A 331 2.02 25.22 -8.46
C ALA A 331 3.03 26.19 -7.87
N ALA A 332 2.68 27.49 -7.80
CA ALA A 332 3.62 28.53 -7.39
C ALA A 332 4.18 28.34 -5.96
N TYR A 333 3.41 27.68 -5.09
CA TYR A 333 3.83 27.35 -3.74
C TYR A 333 4.71 26.09 -3.66
N LEU A 334 4.85 25.30 -4.73
CA LEU A 334 5.70 24.11 -4.76
C LEU A 334 6.96 24.37 -5.57
N ARG A 335 8.12 24.24 -4.91
CA ARG A 335 9.44 24.32 -5.54
C ARG A 335 10.45 23.46 -4.79
N SER A 336 11.56 23.15 -5.45
CA SER A 336 12.69 22.46 -4.83
C SER A 336 13.36 23.35 -3.77
N VAL A 337 13.46 22.85 -2.53
CA VAL A 337 14.13 23.49 -1.39
C VAL A 337 14.93 22.45 -0.58
N PRO A 338 16.00 22.85 0.14
CA PRO A 338 16.71 21.97 1.06
C PRO A 338 15.81 21.38 2.15
N SER A 339 16.06 20.13 2.51
CA SER A 339 15.32 19.39 3.55
C SER A 339 16.28 18.62 4.47
N PRO A 340 16.30 18.89 5.79
CA PRO A 340 17.17 18.21 6.75
C PRO A 340 16.63 16.82 7.10
N ASP A 341 16.79 15.87 6.17
CA ASP A 341 16.18 14.54 6.20
C ASP A 341 17.05 13.46 6.87
N ASP A 342 18.28 13.80 7.27
CA ASP A 342 19.34 12.92 7.74
C ASP A 342 19.02 12.22 9.08
N GLY A 343 18.08 12.76 9.87
CA GLY A 343 17.56 12.11 11.06
C GLY A 343 17.05 10.68 10.82
N ALA A 344 16.66 10.35 9.59
CA ALA A 344 16.24 9.01 9.18
C ALA A 344 17.39 7.97 9.16
N GLU A 345 18.64 8.44 9.09
CA GLU A 345 19.84 7.60 9.12
C GLU A 345 20.45 7.49 10.54
N LYS A 346 19.89 8.20 11.52
CA LYS A 346 20.43 8.22 12.88
C LYS A 346 20.40 6.82 13.50
N GLY A 347 21.52 6.39 14.05
CA GLY A 347 21.69 5.06 14.66
C GLY A 347 21.91 3.92 13.65
N LYS A 348 21.99 4.22 12.34
CA LYS A 348 22.31 3.22 11.32
C LYS A 348 23.80 2.93 11.30
N ALA A 349 24.12 1.64 11.28
CA ALA A 349 25.48 1.15 11.19
C ALA A 349 26.16 1.63 9.91
N THR A 350 27.48 1.78 9.99
CA THR A 350 28.31 1.96 8.81
C THR A 350 28.65 0.59 8.24
N TRP A 351 28.62 0.46 6.92
CA TRP A 351 29.05 -0.70 6.17
C TRP A 351 30.24 -0.32 5.32
N TYR A 352 31.26 -1.17 5.29
CA TYR A 352 32.43 -0.98 4.46
C TYR A 352 32.23 -1.70 3.14
N ARG A 353 32.39 -0.97 2.05
CA ARG A 353 32.36 -1.49 0.70
C ARG A 353 33.70 -2.17 0.41
N VAL A 354 33.64 -3.42 -0.02
CA VAL A 354 34.78 -4.25 -0.43
C VAL A 354 34.55 -4.74 -1.86
N GLN A 355 35.58 -5.33 -2.46
CA GLN A 355 35.50 -5.95 -3.79
C GLN A 355 35.70 -7.46 -3.69
N LEU A 356 34.92 -8.21 -4.47
CA LEU A 356 35.13 -9.64 -4.66
C LEU A 356 36.20 -9.90 -5.74
N ASP A 357 36.69 -11.14 -5.81
CA ASP A 357 37.60 -11.63 -6.86
C ASP A 357 37.04 -11.50 -8.28
N ASP A 358 35.74 -11.70 -8.42
CA ASP A 358 35.01 -11.48 -9.66
C ASP A 358 34.81 -9.99 -9.99
N GLY A 359 35.22 -9.06 -9.13
CA GLY A 359 35.14 -7.62 -9.36
C GLY A 359 33.82 -6.98 -8.91
N ARG A 360 32.83 -7.75 -8.44
CA ARG A 360 31.60 -7.19 -7.87
C ARG A 360 31.86 -6.42 -6.59
N ALA A 361 31.03 -5.40 -6.33
CA ALA A 361 30.99 -4.72 -5.05
C ALA A 361 30.24 -5.56 -4.02
N ALA A 362 30.79 -5.64 -2.81
CA ALA A 362 30.15 -6.27 -1.66
C ALA A 362 30.34 -5.40 -0.41
N TYR A 363 29.70 -5.79 0.69
CA TYR A 363 29.66 -5.00 1.92
C TYR A 363 29.91 -5.87 3.13
N VAL A 364 30.66 -5.31 4.07
CA VAL A 364 30.95 -5.90 5.38
C VAL A 364 30.55 -4.91 6.45
N HIS A 365 29.87 -5.37 7.49
CA HIS A 365 29.43 -4.50 8.57
C HIS A 365 30.66 -3.99 9.35
N SER A 366 30.77 -2.66 9.52
CA SER A 366 32.00 -2.02 10.03
C SER A 366 32.44 -2.51 11.41
N MET A 367 31.50 -2.91 12.26
CA MET A 367 31.82 -3.39 13.62
C MET A 367 32.71 -4.64 13.64
N TYR A 368 32.78 -5.38 12.54
CA TYR A 368 33.55 -6.62 12.43
C TYR A 368 34.90 -6.44 11.72
N LEU A 369 35.26 -5.21 11.39
CA LEU A 369 36.50 -4.87 10.70
C LEU A 369 37.31 -3.85 11.49
N LYS A 370 38.60 -4.12 11.61
CA LYS A 370 39.55 -3.24 12.31
C LYS A 370 40.64 -2.78 11.35
N ASP A 371 40.95 -1.48 11.37
CA ASP A 371 42.10 -0.93 10.66
C ASP A 371 43.40 -1.50 11.24
N THR A 372 44.23 -2.09 10.38
CA THR A 372 45.52 -2.70 10.76
C THR A 372 46.65 -1.67 10.87
N GLY A 373 46.45 -0.45 10.37
CA GLY A 373 47.48 0.57 10.21
C GLY A 373 48.44 0.32 9.03
N ALA A 374 48.38 -0.86 8.40
CA ALA A 374 49.15 -1.19 7.21
C ALA A 374 48.43 -0.68 5.94
N LYS A 375 49.21 -0.21 4.97
CA LYS A 375 48.71 0.25 3.67
C LYS A 375 49.36 -0.56 2.54
N ASN A 376 48.65 -0.71 1.42
CA ASN A 376 49.25 -1.23 0.20
C ASN A 376 50.15 -0.16 -0.46
N LYS A 377 50.81 -0.53 -1.56
CA LYS A 377 51.77 0.36 -2.27
C LYS A 377 51.11 1.64 -2.79
N GLU A 378 49.80 1.60 -2.94
CA GLU A 378 48.95 2.67 -3.44
C GLU A 378 48.21 3.40 -2.31
N GLY A 379 48.61 3.17 -1.06
CA GLY A 379 48.15 3.95 0.09
C GLY A 379 46.77 3.58 0.63
N ALA A 380 46.12 2.53 0.11
CA ALA A 380 44.86 2.01 0.64
C ALA A 380 45.10 1.18 1.90
N ALA A 381 44.31 1.43 2.94
CA ALA A 381 44.45 0.78 4.23
C ALA A 381 43.89 -0.65 4.22
N TYR A 382 44.62 -1.57 4.85
CA TYR A 382 44.15 -2.93 5.12
C TYR A 382 43.34 -2.96 6.40
N TYR A 383 42.16 -3.56 6.31
CA TYR A 383 41.31 -3.89 7.46
C TYR A 383 41.31 -5.39 7.64
N GLU A 384 41.19 -5.86 8.88
CA GLU A 384 41.11 -7.29 9.18
C GLU A 384 39.82 -7.64 9.93
N ALA A 385 39.30 -8.84 9.66
CA ALA A 385 38.15 -9.36 10.38
C ALA A 385 38.48 -9.65 11.85
N THR A 386 37.64 -9.17 12.76
CA THR A 386 37.85 -9.31 14.21
C THR A 386 37.45 -10.69 14.75
N GLU A 387 36.69 -11.45 13.97
CA GLU A 387 36.20 -12.79 14.32
C GLU A 387 36.03 -13.67 13.07
N THR A 388 35.76 -14.96 13.26
CA THR A 388 35.47 -15.90 12.16
C THR A 388 33.97 -15.93 11.87
N GLY A 389 33.59 -16.05 10.59
CA GLY A 389 32.19 -16.10 10.18
C GLY A 389 31.58 -14.72 9.88
N VAL A 390 32.42 -13.70 9.65
CA VAL A 390 31.95 -12.34 9.35
C VAL A 390 31.33 -12.32 7.95
N ASN A 391 30.03 -12.08 7.91
CA ASN A 391 29.26 -12.13 6.66
C ASN A 391 29.59 -10.98 5.71
N VAL A 392 29.87 -11.34 4.45
CA VAL A 392 29.99 -10.42 3.32
C VAL A 392 28.71 -10.51 2.48
N ARG A 393 28.11 -9.37 2.15
CA ARG A 393 26.79 -9.29 1.49
C ARG A 393 26.81 -8.41 0.25
N LEU A 394 25.85 -8.60 -0.65
CA LEU A 394 25.74 -7.81 -1.89
C LEU A 394 25.11 -6.43 -1.70
N ALA A 395 24.48 -6.19 -0.54
CA ALA A 395 23.95 -4.89 -0.15
C ALA A 395 24.20 -4.62 1.35
N PRO A 396 24.28 -3.34 1.79
CA PRO A 396 24.63 -2.98 3.16
C PRO A 396 23.41 -3.04 4.09
N TYR A 397 22.81 -4.22 4.26
CA TYR A 397 21.76 -4.48 5.26
C TYR A 397 21.72 -5.97 5.64
N VAL A 398 21.19 -6.28 6.82
CA VAL A 398 21.06 -7.67 7.30
C VAL A 398 19.68 -8.23 6.94
N ASP A 399 19.64 -9.18 6.01
CA ASP A 399 18.49 -10.05 5.75
C ASP A 399 19.01 -11.39 5.22
N ASN A 400 18.84 -12.48 5.98
CA ASN A 400 19.38 -13.78 5.59
C ASN A 400 18.57 -14.46 4.47
N SER A 401 17.33 -14.04 4.24
CA SER A 401 16.49 -14.57 3.17
C SER A 401 16.72 -13.80 1.88
N ALA A 402 16.66 -12.47 1.93
CA ALA A 402 16.70 -11.62 0.74
C ALA A 402 18.11 -11.13 0.38
N ASN A 403 19.07 -11.15 1.31
CA ASN A 403 20.45 -10.69 1.11
C ASN A 403 21.44 -11.63 1.81
N PRO A 404 21.47 -12.93 1.47
CA PRO A 404 22.28 -13.92 2.16
C PRO A 404 23.77 -13.58 2.12
N SER A 405 24.53 -14.16 3.04
CA SER A 405 25.99 -14.06 2.97
C SER A 405 26.49 -14.73 1.70
N ILE A 406 27.25 -14.01 0.90
CA ILE A 406 27.90 -14.54 -0.31
C ILE A 406 29.32 -15.06 -0.01
N TYR A 407 29.89 -14.61 1.11
CA TYR A 407 31.20 -15.03 1.60
C TYR A 407 31.26 -14.83 3.12
N GLN A 408 32.13 -15.56 3.82
CA GLN A 408 32.36 -15.38 5.26
C GLN A 408 33.86 -15.23 5.52
N LEU A 409 34.26 -14.07 6.04
CA LEU A 409 35.66 -13.82 6.41
C LEU A 409 36.05 -14.68 7.62
N THR A 410 37.29 -15.15 7.61
CA THR A 410 37.96 -15.78 8.75
C THR A 410 38.68 -14.73 9.59
N VAL A 411 38.91 -15.00 10.88
CA VAL A 411 39.59 -14.07 11.77
C VAL A 411 40.97 -13.66 11.21
N LYS A 412 41.29 -12.36 11.27
CA LYS A 412 42.50 -11.72 10.69
C LYS A 412 42.58 -11.73 9.16
N GLU A 413 41.58 -12.23 8.46
CA GLU A 413 41.52 -12.11 7.00
C GLU A 413 41.43 -10.64 6.59
N ARG A 414 42.27 -10.24 5.62
CA ARG A 414 42.46 -8.84 5.24
C ARG A 414 41.61 -8.45 4.04
N VAL A 415 41.02 -7.27 4.12
CA VAL A 415 40.25 -6.63 3.05
C VAL A 415 40.72 -5.20 2.83
N VAL A 416 40.51 -4.69 1.61
CA VAL A 416 40.70 -3.27 1.29
C VAL A 416 39.33 -2.61 1.23
N ILE A 417 39.20 -1.47 1.92
CA ILE A 417 37.94 -0.71 1.95
C ILE A 417 37.91 0.27 0.79
N LEU A 418 36.93 0.11 -0.09
CA LEU A 418 36.71 0.95 -1.26
C LEU A 418 35.84 2.17 -0.96
N GLY A 419 35.09 2.13 0.13
CA GLY A 419 34.16 3.18 0.53
C GLY A 419 33.34 2.77 1.75
N GLN A 420 32.51 3.70 2.21
CA GLN A 420 31.62 3.48 3.35
C GLN A 420 30.20 3.87 2.96
N GLU A 421 29.24 3.06 3.37
CA GLU A 421 27.81 3.30 3.15
C GLU A 421 27.09 3.22 4.48
N LYS A 422 25.99 3.97 4.61
CA LYS A 422 25.06 3.76 5.72
C LYS A 422 24.22 2.51 5.46
N GLU A 423 23.84 1.85 6.54
CA GLU A 423 22.95 0.70 6.45
C GLU A 423 21.69 1.05 5.67
N SER A 424 21.49 0.33 4.56
CA SER A 424 20.39 0.49 3.62
C SER A 424 19.08 0.29 4.35
N ASN A 425 18.19 1.25 4.21
CA ASN A 425 16.87 1.27 4.82
C ASN A 425 15.84 1.79 3.79
N ALA A 426 14.73 2.36 4.26
CA ALA A 426 13.72 2.94 3.38
C ALA A 426 14.14 4.28 2.78
N PHE A 427 14.92 5.08 3.52
CA PHE A 427 15.21 6.49 3.25
C PHE A 427 16.59 6.72 2.64
N SER A 428 17.54 5.85 2.94
CA SER A 428 18.89 5.83 2.37
C SER A 428 19.17 4.40 1.98
N TRP A 429 19.29 4.14 0.68
CA TRP A 429 19.04 2.81 0.17
C TRP A 429 19.97 2.42 -0.96
N VAL A 430 20.34 1.14 -0.94
CA VAL A 430 21.00 0.43 -2.04
C VAL A 430 20.09 -0.71 -2.47
N ARG A 431 19.85 -0.84 -3.78
CA ARG A 431 19.03 -1.89 -4.39
C ARG A 431 19.81 -2.55 -5.54
N GLY A 432 19.61 -3.85 -5.71
CA GLY A 432 20.44 -4.68 -6.59
C GLY A 432 21.61 -5.33 -5.84
N PRO A 433 22.61 -5.86 -6.56
CA PRO A 433 22.77 -5.79 -8.02
C PRO A 433 21.64 -6.51 -8.77
N TYR A 434 21.11 -5.88 -9.81
CA TYR A 434 20.17 -6.49 -10.75
C TYR A 434 20.90 -6.87 -12.04
N SER A 435 20.58 -8.02 -12.60
CA SER A 435 20.99 -8.40 -13.96
C SER A 435 20.28 -7.56 -15.04
N ALA A 436 20.85 -7.56 -16.23
CA ALA A 436 20.23 -6.99 -17.43
C ALA A 436 18.81 -7.54 -17.68
N ASP A 437 18.61 -8.85 -17.50
CA ASP A 437 17.32 -9.50 -17.68
C ASP A 437 16.30 -9.07 -16.62
N GLU A 438 16.70 -8.97 -15.35
CA GLU A 438 15.81 -8.48 -14.30
C GLU A 438 15.33 -7.04 -14.56
N ILE A 439 16.22 -6.15 -15.00
CA ILE A 439 15.83 -4.79 -15.38
C ILE A 439 14.89 -4.81 -16.59
N LYS A 440 15.21 -5.59 -17.62
CA LYS A 440 14.36 -5.72 -18.81
C LYS A 440 12.98 -6.25 -18.47
N SER A 441 12.88 -7.25 -17.59
CA SER A 441 11.61 -7.79 -17.09
C SER A 441 10.80 -6.74 -16.32
N LYS A 442 11.44 -5.93 -15.47
CA LYS A 442 10.77 -4.83 -14.75
C LYS A 442 10.22 -3.78 -15.70
N LEU A 443 11.02 -3.35 -16.68
CA LEU A 443 10.59 -2.39 -17.72
C LEU A 443 9.42 -2.96 -18.55
N ALA A 444 9.51 -4.22 -18.97
CA ALA A 444 8.49 -4.88 -19.77
C ALA A 444 7.16 -5.05 -19.01
N ALA A 445 7.20 -5.39 -17.71
CA ALA A 445 6.02 -5.47 -16.85
C ALA A 445 5.29 -4.13 -16.72
N ALA A 446 6.01 -3.02 -16.87
CA ALA A 446 5.47 -1.66 -16.92
C ALA A 446 5.11 -1.17 -18.34
N GLY A 447 5.14 -2.05 -19.34
CA GLY A 447 4.80 -1.72 -20.73
C GLY A 447 5.91 -1.01 -21.51
N VAL A 448 7.15 -0.95 -20.98
CA VAL A 448 8.30 -0.38 -21.68
C VAL A 448 9.15 -1.50 -22.29
N ALA A 449 8.98 -1.72 -23.59
CA ALA A 449 9.74 -2.73 -24.32
C ALA A 449 11.15 -2.25 -24.68
N ILE A 450 12.16 -3.05 -24.32
CA ILE A 450 13.55 -2.87 -24.77
C ILE A 450 13.88 -3.93 -25.81
N SER A 451 14.38 -3.49 -26.98
CA SER A 451 14.82 -4.40 -28.04
C SER A 451 16.23 -4.93 -27.75
N GLY A 452 16.45 -6.22 -28.02
CA GLY A 452 17.72 -6.90 -27.77
C GLY A 452 18.09 -7.00 -26.29
N ASP A 453 19.34 -7.31 -26.01
CA ASP A 453 19.86 -7.40 -24.65
C ASP A 453 20.09 -6.00 -24.07
N LEU A 454 19.86 -5.84 -22.76
CA LEU A 454 20.11 -4.57 -22.09
C LEU A 454 21.61 -4.42 -21.83
N HIS A 455 22.24 -3.48 -22.54
CA HIS A 455 23.66 -3.19 -22.43
C HIS A 455 23.95 -1.87 -21.72
N SER A 456 23.03 -0.91 -21.71
CA SER A 456 23.21 0.32 -20.90
C SER A 456 21.90 0.80 -20.31
N LEU A 457 21.98 1.36 -19.11
CA LEU A 457 20.91 2.09 -18.44
C LEU A 457 21.49 3.36 -17.83
N GLU A 458 21.17 4.51 -18.43
CA GLU A 458 21.81 5.79 -18.15
C GLU A 458 20.80 6.83 -17.71
N ILE A 459 21.21 7.69 -16.78
CA ILE A 459 20.46 8.87 -16.38
C ILE A 459 20.76 9.97 -17.39
N SER A 460 19.78 10.30 -18.24
CA SER A 460 19.96 11.32 -19.28
C SER A 460 19.53 12.72 -18.84
N LYS A 461 18.62 12.83 -17.86
CA LYS A 461 18.19 14.12 -17.30
C LYS A 461 17.92 14.03 -15.80
N ARG A 462 18.20 15.15 -15.12
CA ARG A 462 17.80 15.41 -13.74
C ARG A 462 17.03 16.72 -13.68
N GLY A 463 16.13 16.83 -12.71
CA GLY A 463 15.48 18.10 -12.41
C GLY A 463 16.17 18.88 -11.29
N PRO A 464 15.54 19.96 -10.80
CA PRO A 464 16.12 20.89 -9.84
C PRO A 464 16.52 20.29 -8.49
N SER A 465 15.90 19.19 -8.04
CA SER A 465 16.25 18.54 -6.76
C SER A 465 17.35 17.47 -6.91
N GLY A 466 17.78 17.22 -8.14
CA GLY A 466 18.66 16.13 -8.51
C GLY A 466 17.93 14.81 -8.75
N ARG A 467 16.59 14.79 -8.75
CA ARG A 467 15.80 13.61 -9.11
C ARG A 467 15.96 13.27 -10.58
N VAL A 468 16.00 11.98 -10.88
CA VAL A 468 16.02 11.47 -12.25
C VAL A 468 14.68 11.79 -12.90
N THR A 469 14.72 12.49 -14.03
CA THR A 469 13.53 12.81 -14.83
C THR A 469 13.48 12.06 -16.14
N GLU A 470 14.61 11.52 -16.60
CA GLU A 470 14.69 10.73 -17.82
C GLU A 470 15.79 9.68 -17.69
N LEU A 471 15.47 8.45 -18.12
CA LEU A 471 16.42 7.35 -18.29
C LEU A 471 16.51 6.98 -19.78
N LYS A 472 17.68 6.53 -20.19
CA LYS A 472 17.91 5.87 -21.48
C LYS A 472 18.35 4.43 -21.28
N ALA A 473 17.65 3.50 -21.91
CA ALA A 473 18.02 2.11 -22.01
C ALA A 473 18.53 1.84 -23.44
N ASN A 474 19.78 1.38 -23.59
CA ASN A 474 20.44 1.23 -24.90
C ASN A 474 20.33 2.51 -25.77
N GLY A 475 20.49 3.69 -25.14
CA GLY A 475 20.35 4.99 -25.81
C GLY A 475 18.92 5.46 -26.09
N SER A 476 17.92 4.58 -25.96
CA SER A 476 16.50 4.89 -26.17
C SER A 476 15.84 5.36 -24.88
N VAL A 477 15.06 6.45 -24.94
CA VAL A 477 14.37 6.99 -23.76
C VAL A 477 13.33 6.00 -23.23
N VAL A 478 13.39 5.72 -21.93
CA VAL A 478 12.37 4.97 -21.18
C VAL A 478 11.16 5.88 -21.01
N LYS A 479 10.14 5.69 -21.86
CA LYS A 479 8.93 6.52 -21.83
C LYS A 479 8.05 6.16 -20.65
N VAL A 480 7.72 7.16 -19.84
CA VAL A 480 6.80 7.07 -18.71
C VAL A 480 5.78 8.21 -18.77
N GLN A 481 4.62 8.04 -18.13
CA GLN A 481 3.55 9.05 -18.13
C GLN A 481 4.00 10.36 -17.48
N TYR A 482 4.79 10.27 -16.41
CA TYR A 482 5.39 11.39 -15.68
C TYR A 482 6.65 10.91 -14.95
N PRO A 483 7.62 11.79 -14.63
CA PRO A 483 8.93 11.38 -14.11
C PRO A 483 8.94 10.48 -12.87
N ASP A 484 8.10 10.72 -11.86
CA ASP A 484 8.07 9.88 -10.63
C ASP A 484 7.70 8.42 -10.90
N ALA A 485 6.97 8.15 -12.00
CA ALA A 485 6.59 6.79 -12.39
C ALA A 485 7.80 5.87 -12.63
N LEU A 486 9.00 6.42 -12.90
CA LEU A 486 10.25 5.64 -13.02
C LEU A 486 10.49 4.72 -11.81
N ARG A 487 10.02 5.10 -10.61
CA ARG A 487 10.09 4.24 -9.41
C ARG A 487 9.34 2.93 -9.61
N SER A 488 8.10 3.03 -10.06
CA SER A 488 7.22 1.88 -10.30
C SER A 488 7.74 1.01 -11.44
N VAL A 489 8.18 1.64 -12.55
CA VAL A 489 8.74 0.94 -13.71
C VAL A 489 10.01 0.15 -13.33
N LEU A 490 10.81 0.63 -12.38
CA LEU A 490 12.00 -0.06 -11.88
C LEU A 490 11.73 -1.03 -10.70
N GLY A 491 10.48 -1.46 -10.55
CA GLY A 491 10.07 -2.43 -9.52
C GLY A 491 9.94 -1.84 -8.13
N GLY A 492 9.42 -0.61 -8.04
CA GLY A 492 9.05 0.03 -6.76
C GLY A 492 10.22 0.65 -6.00
N LEU A 493 11.14 1.36 -6.69
CA LEU A 493 12.22 2.07 -6.00
C LEU A 493 11.67 3.11 -5.00
N PRO A 494 12.33 3.32 -3.84
CA PRO A 494 11.78 4.21 -2.81
C PRO A 494 11.60 5.67 -3.26
N SER A 495 12.44 6.17 -4.17
CA SER A 495 12.32 7.51 -4.75
C SER A 495 13.02 7.57 -6.12
N THR A 496 12.82 8.66 -6.89
CA THR A 496 13.59 8.97 -8.12
C THR A 496 14.94 9.66 -7.87
N ARG A 497 15.32 9.89 -6.61
CA ARG A 497 16.59 10.51 -6.24
C ARG A 497 17.64 9.43 -6.05
N PHE A 498 18.18 8.94 -7.16
CA PHE A 498 19.18 7.89 -7.17
C PHE A 498 20.27 8.11 -8.22
N GLU A 499 21.33 7.33 -8.07
CA GLU A 499 22.39 7.07 -9.02
C GLU A 499 22.30 5.61 -9.49
N ILE A 500 22.77 5.35 -10.70
CA ILE A 500 22.93 4.00 -11.24
C ILE A 500 24.42 3.71 -11.33
N GLU A 501 24.85 2.68 -10.64
CA GLU A 501 26.18 2.12 -10.79
C GLU A 501 26.11 0.89 -11.69
N GLN A 502 26.86 0.91 -12.79
CA GLN A 502 27.04 -0.25 -13.66
C GLN A 502 28.39 -0.90 -13.34
N ALA A 503 28.42 -2.23 -13.21
CA ALA A 503 29.69 -2.93 -13.09
C ALA A 503 30.57 -2.63 -14.34
N GLY A 504 31.62 -1.82 -14.16
CA GLY A 504 32.54 -1.40 -15.24
C GLY A 504 32.44 0.06 -15.72
N SER A 505 31.50 0.88 -15.25
CA SER A 505 31.45 2.32 -15.57
C SER A 505 30.57 3.14 -14.61
N TYR A 506 30.98 4.38 -14.33
CA TYR A 506 30.26 5.35 -13.48
C TYR A 506 29.73 6.52 -14.33
N THR A 507 28.45 6.87 -14.17
CA THR A 507 27.82 8.03 -14.82
C THR A 507 27.01 8.84 -13.80
N GLY A 508 27.67 9.71 -13.02
CA GLY A 508 27.02 10.61 -12.05
C GLY A 508 27.88 11.83 -11.72
N SER A 509 27.29 12.89 -11.14
CA SER A 509 27.94 14.19 -10.91
C SER A 509 27.79 14.77 -9.49
N THR A 510 27.40 13.98 -8.50
CA THR A 510 27.33 14.43 -7.09
C THR A 510 28.61 14.10 -6.29
N PRO A 511 29.12 15.00 -5.41
CA PRO A 511 30.45 14.87 -4.79
C PRO A 511 30.59 13.84 -3.66
N LYS A 512 29.75 12.79 -3.60
CA LYS A 512 29.80 11.77 -2.52
C LYS A 512 29.78 10.32 -2.98
N ALA A 513 29.64 10.05 -4.26
CA ALA A 513 29.82 8.71 -4.79
C ALA A 513 31.28 8.54 -5.19
N ALA A 514 32.06 7.82 -4.38
CA ALA A 514 33.34 7.29 -4.82
C ALA A 514 33.08 6.30 -5.96
N GLY A 515 33.13 6.79 -7.21
CA GLY A 515 32.98 5.98 -8.40
C GLY A 515 34.19 5.07 -8.56
N LEU A 516 33.99 3.77 -8.39
CA LEU A 516 34.94 2.75 -8.82
C LEU A 516 34.72 2.54 -10.33
N ALA A 517 35.58 3.10 -11.18
CA ALA A 517 35.65 2.70 -12.57
C ALA A 517 36.53 1.44 -12.66
N ILE A 518 35.93 0.29 -13.03
CA ILE A 518 36.69 -0.85 -13.54
C ILE A 518 36.70 -0.68 -15.06
N ALA A 519 37.77 -0.11 -15.62
CA ALA A 519 37.99 -0.26 -17.04
C ALA A 519 38.21 -1.76 -17.32
N GLY A 520 37.30 -2.38 -18.07
CA GLY A 520 37.40 -3.81 -18.35
C GLY A 520 36.13 -4.45 -18.92
N ALA A 521 35.46 -3.83 -19.90
CA ALA A 521 34.55 -4.52 -20.82
C ALA A 521 34.10 -3.56 -21.95
N GLY A 522 35.04 -3.21 -22.82
CA GLY A 522 34.78 -2.32 -23.95
C GLY A 522 35.87 -2.43 -25.01
N GLY A 523 36.06 -3.63 -25.56
CA GLY A 523 36.98 -3.85 -26.66
C GLY A 523 36.67 -5.15 -27.37
N THR A 524 35.95 -5.08 -28.49
CA THR A 524 36.09 -6.08 -29.55
C THR A 524 37.51 -5.97 -30.10
N GLY A 525 38.45 -6.69 -29.50
CA GLY A 525 39.85 -6.69 -29.91
C GLY A 525 40.73 -7.29 -28.82
N GLY A 526 41.30 -8.46 -29.10
CA GLY A 526 42.29 -9.07 -28.23
C GLY A 526 43.50 -8.17 -28.08
N SER A 527 43.76 -7.73 -26.85
CA SER A 527 45.10 -7.32 -26.44
C SER A 527 45.30 -7.73 -24.98
N ASN A 528 46.27 -8.63 -24.76
CA ASN A 528 46.78 -9.01 -23.45
C ASN A 528 47.67 -7.88 -22.92
N ASP A 529 47.09 -6.76 -22.49
CA ASP A 529 47.85 -5.70 -21.83
C ASP A 529 47.52 -5.65 -20.33
N THR A 530 48.53 -5.91 -19.52
CA THR A 530 48.47 -6.17 -18.07
C THR A 530 48.45 -4.88 -17.23
N SER A 531 47.63 -3.88 -17.58
CA SER A 531 47.65 -2.57 -16.91
C SER A 531 46.30 -2.03 -16.41
N ASP A 532 45.39 -2.89 -15.95
CA ASP A 532 44.15 -2.45 -15.30
C ASP A 532 44.40 -1.94 -13.87
N SER A 533 44.18 -0.64 -13.64
CA SER A 533 44.21 0.00 -12.31
C SER A 533 42.80 0.19 -11.75
N VAL A 534 42.58 -0.16 -10.47
CA VAL A 534 41.36 0.07 -9.68
C VAL A 534 41.53 1.33 -8.84
N TYR A 535 40.62 2.30 -8.92
CA TYR A 535 40.76 3.58 -8.20
C TYR A 535 40.04 3.54 -6.85
N VAL A 536 40.72 3.91 -5.75
CA VAL A 536 40.19 3.91 -4.38
C VAL A 536 40.25 5.30 -3.77
N LEU A 537 39.15 5.75 -3.16
CA LEU A 537 39.15 6.92 -2.27
C LEU A 537 39.27 6.45 -0.82
N SER A 538 40.43 6.71 -0.21
CA SER A 538 40.61 6.59 1.24
C SER A 538 40.01 7.80 1.94
N GLY A 539 39.34 7.60 3.08
CA GLY A 539 38.81 8.69 3.91
C GLY A 539 39.88 9.73 4.22
N GLY A 540 39.62 10.99 3.85
CA GLY A 540 40.51 12.14 4.06
C GLY A 540 41.24 12.67 2.81
N GLN A 541 41.05 12.07 1.64
CA GLN A 541 41.68 12.52 0.38
C GLN A 541 40.63 13.01 -0.63
N SER A 542 40.93 14.12 -1.32
CA SER A 542 40.05 14.77 -2.30
C SER A 542 40.11 14.16 -3.70
N GLN A 543 41.00 13.17 -3.93
CA GLN A 543 41.22 12.56 -5.24
C GLN A 543 41.37 11.03 -5.12
N PRO A 544 40.86 10.24 -6.07
CA PRO A 544 41.04 8.79 -6.13
C PRO A 544 42.52 8.40 -6.31
N VAL A 545 42.94 7.31 -5.67
CA VAL A 545 44.28 6.73 -5.86
C VAL A 545 44.17 5.45 -6.69
N ALA A 546 44.94 5.34 -7.77
CA ALA A 546 45.01 4.13 -8.58
C ALA A 546 45.75 3.02 -7.83
N ILE A 547 45.15 1.83 -7.75
CA ILE A 547 45.69 0.57 -7.22
C ILE A 547 45.85 -0.42 -8.36
N LYS A 548 46.98 -1.12 -8.47
CA LYS A 548 47.09 -2.17 -9.49
C LYS A 548 46.21 -3.36 -9.10
N LYS A 549 45.61 -4.02 -10.10
CA LYS A 549 44.80 -5.25 -9.89
C LYS A 549 45.53 -6.35 -9.11
N THR A 550 46.86 -6.38 -9.16
CA THR A 550 47.73 -7.30 -8.40
C THR A 550 47.81 -7.02 -6.90
N ASP A 551 47.47 -5.81 -6.47
CA ASP A 551 47.59 -5.33 -5.09
C ASP A 551 46.23 -5.31 -4.34
N VAL A 552 45.18 -5.83 -4.98
CA VAL A 552 43.85 -6.08 -4.39
C VAL A 552 43.79 -7.52 -3.86
N THR A 553 43.70 -7.70 -2.54
CA THR A 553 43.34 -9.01 -1.94
C THR A 553 41.89 -9.33 -2.27
N SER A 554 41.66 -10.42 -3.00
CA SER A 554 40.33 -10.87 -3.33
C SER A 554 39.86 -12.03 -2.46
N LEU A 555 38.62 -11.95 -2.00
CA LEU A 555 37.96 -12.99 -1.21
C LEU A 555 37.41 -14.06 -2.16
N GLY A 556 37.95 -15.28 -2.12
CA GLY A 556 37.62 -16.34 -3.07
C GLY A 556 36.24 -16.96 -2.83
N SER A 557 35.42 -17.11 -3.86
CA SER A 557 34.05 -17.65 -3.77
C SER A 557 33.94 -19.17 -3.54
N SER A 558 35.03 -19.86 -3.20
CA SER A 558 35.11 -21.34 -3.21
C SER A 558 35.93 -21.92 -2.06
N GLY A 559 35.66 -21.46 -0.82
CA GLY A 559 35.78 -22.28 0.39
C GLY A 559 37.09 -23.04 0.68
N SER A 560 38.24 -22.61 0.14
CA SER A 560 39.53 -23.24 0.40
C SER A 560 40.49 -22.26 1.07
N SER A 561 40.69 -22.45 2.37
CA SER A 561 41.78 -21.81 3.11
C SER A 561 43.09 -22.55 2.79
N SER A 562 44.01 -21.90 2.09
CA SER A 562 45.42 -22.34 2.05
C SER A 562 46.19 -21.57 3.12
N SER A 563 46.48 -22.25 4.22
CA SER A 563 47.52 -21.87 5.16
C SER A 563 48.88 -22.00 4.47
N ASN A 564 49.69 -20.93 4.46
CA ASN A 564 51.04 -20.84 3.90
C ASN A 564 51.16 -20.78 2.36
N ALA A 565 50.72 -19.67 1.78
CA ALA A 565 51.34 -19.11 0.58
C ALA A 565 51.31 -17.57 0.69
N GLY A 566 52.34 -16.88 0.19
CA GLY A 566 52.30 -15.41 0.05
C GLY A 566 51.09 -14.95 -0.77
N PRO A 567 50.77 -13.64 -0.82
CA PRO A 567 49.55 -13.13 -1.44
C PRO A 567 49.33 -13.74 -2.82
N GLN A 568 48.38 -14.67 -2.92
CA GLN A 568 48.02 -15.31 -4.17
C GLN A 568 47.13 -14.33 -4.92
N ALA A 569 47.49 -14.02 -6.16
CA ALA A 569 46.74 -13.10 -7.01
C ALA A 569 45.28 -13.61 -7.18
N PRO A 570 44.29 -12.70 -7.16
CA PRO A 570 42.89 -13.02 -7.43
C PRO A 570 42.71 -13.87 -8.68
N SER A 571 41.98 -14.98 -8.59
CA SER A 571 41.44 -15.62 -9.79
C SER A 571 40.30 -14.76 -10.33
N THR A 572 40.47 -14.19 -11.52
CA THR A 572 39.41 -13.46 -12.22
C THR A 572 38.34 -14.44 -12.70
N GLY A 573 37.35 -14.74 -11.85
CA GLY A 573 36.07 -15.24 -12.34
C GLY A 573 35.41 -14.14 -13.16
N ALA A 574 35.08 -14.40 -14.42
CA ALA A 574 34.32 -13.43 -15.22
C ALA A 574 32.95 -13.18 -14.57
N VAL A 575 32.59 -11.94 -14.25
CA VAL A 575 31.20 -11.59 -13.96
C VAL A 575 30.39 -11.93 -15.22
N GLN A 576 29.52 -12.92 -15.13
CA GLN A 576 28.59 -13.20 -16.22
C GLN A 576 27.50 -12.12 -16.23
N GLY A 577 27.58 -11.20 -17.20
CA GLY A 577 26.54 -10.21 -17.49
C GLY A 577 26.69 -8.86 -16.77
N LYS A 578 26.12 -7.80 -17.37
CA LYS A 578 26.10 -6.46 -16.76
C LYS A 578 25.18 -6.42 -15.54
N GLN A 579 25.65 -5.80 -14.46
CA GLN A 579 24.90 -5.60 -13.23
C GLN A 579 24.62 -4.12 -12.99
N PHE A 580 23.43 -3.84 -12.45
CA PHE A 580 22.94 -2.50 -12.12
C PHE A 580 22.65 -2.39 -10.63
N ILE A 581 23.33 -1.47 -9.96
CA ILE A 581 23.10 -1.14 -8.56
C ILE A 581 22.50 0.27 -8.50
N PHE A 582 21.38 0.41 -7.80
CA PHE A 582 20.74 1.69 -7.58
C PHE A 582 21.06 2.17 -6.17
N ARG A 583 21.61 3.38 -6.06
CA ARG A 583 21.89 4.03 -4.78
C ARG A 583 21.05 5.28 -4.70
N GLY A 584 20.22 5.40 -3.69
CA GLY A 584 19.31 6.52 -3.60
C GLY A 584 18.98 6.95 -2.19
N THR A 585 18.29 8.08 -2.14
CA THR A 585 17.84 8.72 -0.91
C THR A 585 16.39 9.16 -1.06
N GLY A 586 15.73 9.44 0.06
CA GLY A 586 14.32 9.80 0.09
C GLY A 586 13.39 8.60 -0.06
N PHE A 587 12.15 8.83 0.33
CA PHE A 587 11.04 7.88 0.27
C PHE A 587 9.75 8.62 -0.06
N GLY A 588 9.17 8.31 -1.22
CA GLY A 588 8.02 9.01 -1.78
C GLY A 588 8.40 9.99 -2.89
N HIS A 589 7.42 10.79 -3.32
CA HIS A 589 7.56 11.72 -4.44
C HIS A 589 8.47 12.92 -4.16
N GLY A 590 8.68 13.28 -2.88
CA GLY A 590 9.54 14.40 -2.49
C GLY A 590 8.94 15.80 -2.72
N LEU A 591 7.84 15.93 -3.46
CA LEU A 591 7.12 17.20 -3.65
C LEU A 591 6.45 17.70 -2.36
N GLY A 592 6.55 19.00 -2.10
CA GLY A 592 5.95 19.66 -0.93
C GLY A 592 6.71 19.39 0.36
N MET A 593 6.00 19.17 1.46
CA MET A 593 6.63 18.99 2.77
C MET A 593 7.22 17.59 2.94
N SER A 594 8.48 17.52 3.38
CA SER A 594 9.04 16.27 3.88
C SER A 594 8.70 16.09 5.35
N GLN A 595 8.17 14.93 5.75
CA GLN A 595 7.91 14.61 7.14
C GLN A 595 9.21 14.57 7.94
N TRP A 596 10.19 13.78 7.52
CA TRP A 596 11.51 13.72 8.17
C TRP A 596 12.21 15.08 8.20
N GLY A 597 12.11 15.86 7.13
CA GLY A 597 12.66 17.21 7.11
C GLY A 597 11.92 18.21 8.01
N ALA A 598 10.60 18.10 8.16
CA ALA A 598 9.84 18.89 9.15
C ALA A 598 10.30 18.58 10.58
N ARG A 599 10.59 17.30 10.86
CA ARG A 599 11.25 16.90 12.11
C ARG A 599 12.65 17.52 12.24
N GLY A 600 13.48 17.43 11.21
CA GLY A 600 14.83 18.02 11.24
C GLY A 600 14.81 19.53 11.47
N TYR A 601 13.91 20.26 10.80
CA TYR A 601 13.73 21.70 11.05
C TYR A 601 13.23 22.01 12.48
N ALA A 602 12.32 21.20 13.01
CA ALA A 602 11.88 21.36 14.40
C ALA A 602 13.04 21.10 15.40
N GLU A 603 13.90 20.11 15.14
CA GLU A 603 15.11 19.85 15.92
C GLU A 603 16.14 21.00 15.79
N LEU A 604 16.13 21.73 14.67
CA LEU A 604 16.89 22.98 14.47
C LEU A 604 16.23 24.22 15.10
N GLY A 605 15.11 24.07 15.81
CA GLY A 605 14.42 25.15 16.52
C GLY A 605 13.39 25.93 15.70
N TYR A 606 13.01 25.45 14.51
CA TYR A 606 11.96 26.10 13.72
C TYR A 606 10.58 25.78 14.31
N ASN A 607 9.71 26.79 14.37
CA ASN A 607 8.30 26.57 14.66
C ASN A 607 7.55 26.05 13.43
N TYR A 608 6.36 25.50 13.64
CA TYR A 608 5.55 24.88 12.58
C TYR A 608 5.22 25.85 11.44
N GLN A 609 4.98 27.13 11.75
CA GLN A 609 4.69 28.16 10.76
C GLN A 609 5.88 28.36 9.80
N LYS A 610 7.09 28.46 10.36
CA LYS A 610 8.31 28.60 9.59
C LYS A 610 8.59 27.34 8.76
N ILE A 611 8.36 26.16 9.32
CA ILE A 611 8.48 24.88 8.60
C ILE A 611 7.57 24.88 7.36
N LEU A 612 6.28 25.20 7.55
CA LEU A 612 5.30 25.24 6.46
C LEU A 612 5.66 26.26 5.39
N GLN A 613 6.08 27.47 5.77
CA GLN A 613 6.49 28.52 4.83
C GLN A 613 7.81 28.22 4.12
N THR A 614 8.66 27.35 4.67
CA THR A 614 9.86 26.84 4.00
C THR A 614 9.48 25.88 2.88
N TYR A 615 8.55 24.95 3.14
CA TYR A 615 8.14 23.94 2.15
C TYR A 615 7.13 24.45 1.12
N TYR A 616 6.24 25.36 1.53
CA TYR A 616 5.20 25.92 0.69
C TYR A 616 5.44 27.43 0.51
N ALA A 617 5.98 27.80 -0.65
CA ALA A 617 6.44 29.17 -0.89
C ALA A 617 5.27 30.16 -0.99
N GLY A 618 5.35 31.26 -0.25
CA GLY A 618 4.39 32.37 -0.34
C GLY A 618 2.99 32.06 0.19
N VAL A 619 2.82 30.97 0.95
CA VAL A 619 1.53 30.64 1.58
C VAL A 619 1.32 31.44 2.85
N ASN A 620 0.05 31.69 3.15
CA ASN A 620 -0.40 32.21 4.43
C ASN A 620 -0.96 31.08 5.28
N ILE A 621 -0.85 31.25 6.60
CA ILE A 621 -1.53 30.39 7.57
C ILE A 621 -2.70 31.20 8.10
N THR A 622 -3.91 30.75 7.81
CA THR A 622 -5.16 31.42 8.18
C THR A 622 -6.04 30.49 8.98
N LYS A 623 -6.99 31.05 9.74
CA LYS A 623 -8.06 30.28 10.36
C LYS A 623 -9.24 30.21 9.40
N GLU A 624 -9.75 29.01 9.15
CA GLU A 624 -10.96 28.78 8.36
C GLU A 624 -12.25 29.16 9.10
#